data_AF-A0A3M8H561-F1
#
_entry.id   AF-A0A3M8H561-F1
#
_cell.length_a   1.000
_cell.length_b   1.000
_cell.length_c   1.000
_cell.angle_alpha   90.00
_cell.angle_beta   90.00
_cell.angle_gamma   90.00
#
_symmetry.space_group_name_H-M   'P 1'
#
loop_
_entity.id
_entity.type
_entity.pdbx_description
1 polymer ?
#
loop_
_entity_poly.entity_id
_entity_poly.type
_entity_poly.pdbx_seq_one_letter_code
_entity_poly.pdbx_strand_id
1 'polypeptide(L)'
;MKRLLLFLSMVTFVFLVGCSTSDSKEESKESKNEETTTETKTDSKIETETKTDTSSNSETTAPSTDEEFAQAFSDYLDEMMLLAVEEERIIGLYDSVTGVNYTNDEVLYYTLLDEVIPGYRQFVADLEAIMPENKEIQALHEKYIEAANIQYNSFTLMISAIEQQSMDTMTEANQGLDEARRLLREWLYQVDEFSIKAGIPLE
;
A
#
# COMPACT_ATOMS: atom_id res chain seq x y z
N MET A 1 -18.28 16.16 16.35
CA MET A 1 -16.86 16.39 15.99
C MET A 1 -16.79 16.82 14.53
N LYS A 2 -15.79 17.64 14.13
CA LYS A 2 -15.80 18.31 12.81
C LYS A 2 -15.44 17.32 11.70
N ARG A 3 -16.22 17.29 10.61
CA ARG A 3 -15.90 16.53 9.40
C ARG A 3 -14.89 17.32 8.57
N LEU A 4 -13.75 16.71 8.24
CA LEU A 4 -12.77 17.30 7.34
C LEU A 4 -13.13 16.93 5.90
N LEU A 5 -13.74 17.85 5.16
CA LEU A 5 -13.99 17.71 3.73
C LEU A 5 -12.71 18.03 2.97
N LEU A 6 -12.07 17.01 2.38
CA LEU A 6 -11.03 17.23 1.38
C LEU A 6 -11.66 17.79 0.11
N PHE A 7 -11.48 19.09 -0.12
CA PHE A 7 -11.85 19.73 -1.37
C PHE A 7 -10.87 19.28 -2.46
N LEU A 8 -11.32 18.35 -3.31
CA LEU A 8 -10.64 18.02 -4.55
C LEU A 8 -10.62 19.26 -5.45
N SER A 9 -9.52 20.01 -5.40
CA SER A 9 -9.29 21.20 -6.22
C SER A 9 -9.12 20.77 -7.67
N MET A 10 -10.22 20.77 -8.42
CA MET A 10 -10.29 20.46 -9.84
C MET A 10 -9.59 21.58 -10.63
N VAL A 11 -8.26 21.49 -10.76
CA VAL A 11 -7.48 22.40 -11.61
C VAL A 11 -7.91 22.19 -13.06
N THR A 12 -8.63 23.17 -13.59
CA THR A 12 -9.14 23.19 -14.95
C THR A 12 -7.99 23.17 -15.96
N PHE A 13 -7.80 22.04 -16.65
CA PHE A 13 -6.92 21.99 -17.80
C PHE A 13 -7.48 22.90 -18.91
N VAL A 14 -6.77 23.98 -19.20
CA VAL A 14 -7.11 24.89 -20.30
C VAL A 14 -6.79 24.17 -21.61
N PHE A 15 -7.81 23.94 -22.43
CA PHE A 15 -7.66 23.39 -23.78
C PHE A 15 -6.84 24.34 -24.67
N LEU A 16 -5.56 24.02 -24.87
CA LEU A 16 -4.80 24.58 -25.99
C LEU A 16 -5.06 23.73 -27.23
N VAL A 17 -6.05 24.16 -28.02
CA VAL A 17 -6.35 23.63 -29.34
C VAL A 17 -5.21 24.00 -30.30
N GLY A 18 -4.25 23.08 -30.45
CA GLY A 18 -3.19 23.17 -31.45
C GLY A 18 -3.57 22.46 -32.75
N CYS A 19 -4.22 23.17 -33.67
CA CYS A 19 -4.34 22.68 -35.05
C CYS A 19 -2.98 22.69 -35.74
N SER A 20 -2.45 21.52 -36.07
CA SER A 20 -1.43 21.35 -37.10
C SER A 20 -1.91 20.32 -38.11
N THR A 21 -2.29 20.80 -39.30
CA THR A 21 -2.81 19.98 -40.40
C THR A 21 -1.70 19.70 -41.42
N SER A 22 -1.36 18.42 -41.64
CA SER A 22 -0.65 17.84 -42.80
C SER A 22 -0.45 16.34 -42.50
N ASP A 23 -1.47 15.49 -42.57
CA ASP A 23 -2.03 14.86 -43.79
C ASP A 23 -1.07 13.86 -44.48
N SER A 24 -1.23 12.57 -44.14
CA SER A 24 -1.11 11.45 -45.09
C SER A 24 -1.77 10.18 -44.53
N LYS A 25 -2.84 9.71 -45.19
CA LYS A 25 -3.43 8.34 -45.29
C LYS A 25 -2.80 7.19 -44.47
N GLU A 26 -3.57 6.25 -43.90
CA GLU A 26 -4.64 5.47 -44.57
C GLU A 26 -5.95 5.23 -43.77
N GLU A 27 -7.02 4.99 -44.54
CA GLU A 27 -8.34 4.43 -44.21
C GLU A 27 -8.29 2.90 -43.93
N SER A 28 -9.29 2.17 -43.41
CA SER A 28 -10.55 2.43 -42.67
C SER A 28 -11.20 1.07 -42.28
N LYS A 29 -12.44 1.09 -41.72
CA LYS A 29 -13.37 -0.02 -41.34
C LYS A 29 -13.21 -0.51 -39.89
N GLU A 30 -14.10 -0.23 -38.92
CA GLU A 30 -15.58 -0.07 -38.90
C GLU A 30 -16.32 -1.36 -39.32
N SER A 31 -17.19 -1.98 -38.53
CA SER A 31 -18.48 -1.52 -37.93
C SER A 31 -18.80 -2.36 -36.67
N LYS A 32 -19.44 -1.89 -35.57
CA LYS A 32 -20.88 -1.57 -35.38
C LYS A 32 -21.82 -2.73 -35.79
N ASN A 33 -22.92 -3.08 -35.11
CA ASN A 33 -23.88 -2.25 -34.34
C ASN A 33 -24.89 -3.12 -33.52
N GLU A 34 -25.61 -2.51 -32.55
CA GLU A 34 -27.06 -2.71 -32.19
C GLU A 34 -27.66 -4.13 -31.86
N GLU A 35 -28.80 -4.35 -31.18
CA GLU A 35 -29.84 -3.51 -30.52
C GLU A 35 -30.61 -4.30 -29.40
N THR A 36 -31.44 -3.60 -28.60
CA THR A 36 -32.43 -4.01 -27.56
C THR A 36 -33.52 -5.03 -28.01
N THR A 37 -34.50 -5.56 -27.22
CA THR A 37 -35.38 -4.94 -26.19
C THR A 37 -36.25 -5.95 -25.36
N THR A 38 -36.76 -5.54 -24.18
CA THR A 38 -38.10 -5.84 -23.53
C THR A 38 -38.50 -7.13 -22.74
N GLU A 39 -39.25 -6.86 -21.62
CA GLU A 39 -40.44 -7.57 -21.03
C GLU A 39 -40.29 -8.92 -20.26
N THR A 40 -41.11 -9.34 -19.26
CA THR A 40 -42.12 -8.70 -18.33
C THR A 40 -42.70 -9.74 -17.31
N LYS A 41 -42.97 -9.33 -16.03
CA LYS A 41 -43.88 -9.98 -15.00
C LYS A 41 -43.53 -11.41 -14.48
N THR A 42 -44.06 -11.97 -13.37
CA THR A 42 -45.09 -11.55 -12.35
C THR A 42 -44.90 -12.31 -11.00
N ASP A 43 -45.15 -11.60 -9.88
CA ASP A 43 -45.79 -12.00 -8.59
C ASP A 43 -45.80 -13.46 -8.07
N SER A 44 -45.41 -13.66 -6.79
CA SER A 44 -46.28 -14.33 -5.80
C SER A 44 -45.87 -14.06 -4.35
N LYS A 45 -46.83 -13.58 -3.56
CA LYS A 45 -46.84 -13.45 -2.08
C LYS A 45 -47.07 -14.81 -1.37
N ILE A 46 -46.72 -14.89 -0.08
CA ILE A 46 -47.37 -15.59 1.09
C ILE A 46 -46.24 -15.95 2.09
N GLU A 47 -46.07 -15.25 3.24
CA GLU A 47 -46.78 -15.45 4.54
C GLU A 47 -46.70 -16.91 5.03
N THR A 48 -46.37 -17.29 6.27
CA THR A 48 -46.67 -16.70 7.58
C THR A 48 -45.84 -17.46 8.64
N GLU A 49 -45.41 -16.80 9.73
CA GLU A 49 -45.49 -17.29 11.15
C GLU A 49 -44.90 -18.68 11.58
N THR A 50 -44.49 -18.96 12.82
CA THR A 50 -44.61 -18.27 14.12
C THR A 50 -43.71 -18.93 15.22
N LYS A 51 -43.37 -18.17 16.27
CA LYS A 51 -42.80 -18.55 17.61
C LYS A 51 -41.41 -19.21 17.68
N THR A 52 -40.44 -18.58 18.34
CA THR A 52 -40.12 -18.61 19.79
C THR A 52 -39.85 -20.01 20.35
N ASP A 53 -38.61 -20.23 20.83
CA ASP A 53 -38.43 -20.33 22.28
C ASP A 53 -37.02 -19.91 22.73
N THR A 54 -36.95 -19.43 23.96
CA THR A 54 -35.72 -18.96 24.63
C THR A 54 -34.83 -20.13 25.03
N SER A 55 -33.54 -20.06 24.73
CA SER A 55 -32.53 -20.58 25.66
C SER A 55 -31.25 -19.75 25.58
N SER A 56 -31.01 -18.96 26.63
CA SER A 56 -29.71 -18.34 26.87
C SER A 56 -28.79 -19.43 27.41
N ASN A 57 -27.90 -19.96 26.56
CA ASN A 57 -26.77 -20.75 27.02
C ASN A 57 -25.49 -19.95 26.76
N SER A 58 -24.88 -19.48 27.83
CA SER A 58 -23.55 -18.86 27.80
C SER A 58 -22.50 -19.97 27.70
N GLU A 59 -22.42 -20.62 26.55
CA GLU A 59 -21.28 -21.47 26.22
C GLU A 59 -20.11 -20.59 25.80
N THR A 60 -19.03 -20.63 26.59
CA THR A 60 -17.71 -20.23 26.12
C THR A 60 -17.24 -21.27 25.11
N THR A 61 -17.75 -21.18 23.88
CA THR A 61 -17.13 -21.83 22.72
C THR A 61 -15.72 -21.28 22.56
N ALA A 62 -14.76 -22.16 22.29
CA ALA A 62 -13.48 -21.73 21.76
C ALA A 62 -13.71 -20.89 20.48
N PRO A 63 -12.94 -19.84 20.22
CA PRO A 63 -13.08 -19.05 19.01
C PRO A 63 -13.07 -19.94 17.77
N SER A 64 -13.89 -19.59 16.79
CA SER A 64 -13.76 -20.17 15.46
C SER A 64 -12.41 -19.75 14.85
N THR A 65 -11.89 -20.55 13.91
CA THR A 65 -10.60 -20.28 13.26
C THR A 65 -10.57 -18.90 12.56
N ASP A 66 -11.72 -18.42 12.10
CA ASP A 66 -11.86 -17.10 11.48
C ASP A 66 -11.82 -15.97 12.53
N GLU A 67 -12.39 -16.16 13.72
CA GLU A 67 -12.29 -15.23 14.86
C GLU A 67 -10.85 -15.17 15.42
N GLU A 68 -10.16 -16.30 15.51
CA GLU A 68 -8.75 -16.38 15.93
C GLU A 68 -7.83 -15.65 14.93
N PHE A 69 -8.07 -15.85 13.62
CA PHE A 69 -7.37 -15.10 12.58
C PHE A 69 -7.65 -13.60 12.65
N ALA A 70 -8.92 -13.21 12.81
CA ALA A 70 -9.31 -11.79 12.86
C ALA A 70 -8.66 -11.07 14.05
N GLN A 71 -8.63 -11.69 15.25
CA GLN A 71 -7.95 -11.10 16.39
C GLN A 71 -6.44 -10.96 16.15
N ALA A 72 -5.77 -12.02 15.68
CA ALA A 72 -4.33 -11.99 15.40
C ALA A 72 -3.97 -10.95 14.31
N PHE A 73 -4.87 -10.70 13.35
CA PHE A 73 -4.68 -9.66 12.33
C PHE A 73 -4.92 -8.26 12.88
N SER A 74 -5.91 -8.07 13.77
CA SER A 74 -6.10 -6.81 14.50
C SER A 74 -4.85 -6.46 15.33
N ASP A 75 -4.34 -7.41 16.10
CA ASP A 75 -3.18 -7.21 16.96
C ASP A 75 -1.94 -6.84 16.13
N TYR A 76 -1.73 -7.50 14.99
CA TYR A 76 -0.66 -7.18 14.05
C TYR A 76 -0.79 -5.77 13.44
N LEU A 77 -2.00 -5.35 13.04
CA LEU A 77 -2.22 -4.00 12.52
C LEU A 77 -1.96 -2.94 13.60
N ASP A 78 -2.36 -3.17 14.84
CA ASP A 78 -2.09 -2.29 15.97
C ASP A 78 -0.57 -2.12 16.20
N GLU A 79 0.22 -3.20 16.15
CA GLU A 79 1.68 -3.12 16.25
C GLU A 79 2.31 -2.35 15.06
N MET A 80 1.86 -2.62 13.83
CA MET A 80 2.37 -1.94 12.63
C MET A 80 2.04 -0.43 12.62
N MET A 81 0.87 -0.02 13.12
CA MET A 81 0.49 1.40 13.23
C MET A 81 1.41 2.20 14.17
N LEU A 82 2.01 1.56 15.18
CA LEU A 82 2.97 2.23 16.07
C LEU A 82 4.28 2.61 15.36
N LEU A 83 4.67 1.88 14.31
CA LEU A 83 5.90 2.13 13.55
C LEU A 83 5.68 3.05 12.34
N ALA A 84 4.47 3.07 11.75
CA ALA A 84 4.18 3.77 10.51
C ALA A 84 4.56 5.28 10.52
N VAL A 85 4.35 5.97 11.65
CA VAL A 85 4.68 7.40 11.80
C VAL A 85 6.19 7.66 11.72
N GLU A 86 7.01 6.73 12.24
CA GLU A 86 8.46 6.88 12.22
C GLU A 86 9.01 6.54 10.83
N GLU A 87 8.46 5.54 10.14
CA GLU A 87 8.83 5.29 8.74
C GLU A 87 8.46 6.47 7.83
N GLU A 88 7.24 7.01 7.93
CA GLU A 88 6.82 8.19 7.16
C GLU A 88 7.78 9.37 7.40
N ARG A 89 8.22 9.58 8.64
CA ARG A 89 9.21 10.60 8.99
C ARG A 89 10.57 10.35 8.30
N ILE A 90 11.06 9.12 8.32
CA ILE A 90 12.37 8.77 7.73
C ILE A 90 12.34 8.84 6.21
N ILE A 91 11.28 8.34 5.57
CA ILE A 91 11.10 8.41 4.11
C ILE A 91 10.86 9.85 3.67
N GLY A 92 10.13 10.66 4.45
CA GLY A 92 9.98 12.09 4.20
C GLY A 92 11.31 12.85 4.20
N LEU A 93 12.28 12.47 5.03
CA LEU A 93 13.64 13.03 4.98
C LEU A 93 14.35 12.65 3.67
N TYR A 94 14.30 11.38 3.26
CA TYR A 94 14.88 10.91 2.00
C TYR A 94 14.26 11.62 0.78
N ASP A 95 12.94 11.73 0.73
CA ASP A 95 12.21 12.42 -0.35
C ASP A 95 12.50 13.92 -0.37
N SER A 96 12.84 14.54 0.76
CA SER A 96 13.18 15.97 0.85
C SER A 96 14.50 16.35 0.15
N VAL A 97 15.36 15.38 -0.16
CA VAL A 97 16.67 15.58 -0.80
C VAL A 97 16.87 14.79 -2.10
N THR A 98 15.82 14.13 -2.60
CA THR A 98 15.87 13.31 -3.82
C THR A 98 14.80 13.72 -4.85
N GLY A 99 14.82 13.09 -6.02
CA GLY A 99 13.84 13.34 -7.09
C GLY A 99 13.81 14.81 -7.52
N VAL A 100 12.63 15.44 -7.41
CA VAL A 100 12.45 16.86 -7.73
C VAL A 100 13.07 17.83 -6.71
N ASN A 101 13.41 17.34 -5.51
CA ASN A 101 14.03 18.12 -4.44
C ASN A 101 15.56 17.97 -4.41
N TYR A 102 16.13 17.09 -5.23
CA TYR A 102 17.57 16.88 -5.32
C TYR A 102 18.29 18.18 -5.70
N THR A 103 19.30 18.54 -4.90
CA THR A 103 20.10 19.76 -5.10
C THR A 103 21.55 19.45 -5.45
N ASN A 104 22.20 18.56 -4.69
CA ASN A 104 23.56 18.08 -4.93
C ASN A 104 23.88 16.84 -4.07
N ASP A 105 24.97 16.14 -4.39
CA ASP A 105 25.45 14.95 -3.69
C ASP A 105 25.79 15.20 -2.21
N GLU A 106 26.29 16.39 -1.83
CA GLU A 106 26.70 16.69 -0.44
C GLU A 106 25.48 16.70 0.50
N VAL A 107 24.40 17.36 0.09
CA VAL A 107 23.13 17.40 0.84
C VAL A 107 22.53 15.99 0.94
N LEU A 108 22.49 15.25 -0.17
CA LEU A 108 21.99 13.88 -0.19
C LEU A 108 22.81 12.96 0.73
N TYR A 109 24.15 13.06 0.66
CA TYR A 109 25.08 12.26 1.45
C TYR A 109 24.88 12.47 2.95
N TYR A 110 24.86 13.72 3.43
CA TYR A 110 24.72 13.98 4.86
C TYR A 110 23.32 13.62 5.38
N THR A 111 22.24 13.90 4.64
CA THR A 111 20.89 13.47 5.03
C THR A 111 20.78 11.94 5.09
N LEU A 112 21.39 11.21 4.15
CA LEU A 112 21.45 9.75 4.19
C LEU A 112 22.26 9.25 5.40
N LEU A 113 23.45 9.79 5.61
CA LEU A 113 24.42 9.31 6.62
C LEU A 113 23.97 9.61 8.06
N ASP A 114 23.53 10.85 8.31
CA ASP A 114 23.29 11.36 9.66
C ASP A 114 21.86 11.15 10.14
N GLU A 115 20.87 11.05 9.22
CA GLU A 115 19.45 10.97 9.58
C GLU A 115 18.75 9.69 9.05
N VAL A 116 18.79 9.44 7.74
CA VAL A 116 17.98 8.34 7.14
C VAL A 116 18.52 6.97 7.52
N ILE A 117 19.80 6.67 7.30
CA ILE A 117 20.37 5.34 7.57
C ILE A 117 20.32 4.98 9.07
N PRO A 118 20.64 5.88 10.03
CA PRO A 118 20.50 5.58 11.45
C PRO A 118 19.04 5.36 11.88
N GLY A 119 18.10 6.20 11.43
CA GLY A 119 16.68 6.04 11.73
C GLY A 119 16.11 4.77 11.13
N TYR A 120 16.38 4.51 9.84
CA TYR A 120 15.85 3.35 9.13
C TYR A 120 16.44 2.03 9.66
N ARG A 121 17.69 2.03 10.16
CA ARG A 121 18.24 0.88 10.91
C ARG A 121 17.41 0.56 12.15
N GLN A 122 17.02 1.58 12.92
CA GLN A 122 16.22 1.38 14.13
C GLN A 122 14.81 0.90 13.76
N PHE A 123 14.18 1.50 12.74
CA PHE A 123 12.91 1.04 12.20
C PHE A 123 12.95 -0.44 11.76
N VAL A 124 13.97 -0.89 11.04
CA VAL A 124 14.13 -2.30 10.66
C VAL A 124 14.24 -3.21 11.91
N ALA A 125 14.98 -2.79 12.93
CA ALA A 125 15.11 -3.56 14.17
C ALA A 125 13.81 -3.63 14.98
N ASP A 126 13.02 -2.56 14.99
CA ASP A 126 11.72 -2.51 15.65
C ASP A 126 10.66 -3.31 14.87
N LEU A 127 10.73 -3.28 13.53
CA LEU A 127 9.93 -4.12 12.63
C LEU A 127 10.25 -5.60 12.83
N GLU A 128 11.54 -5.99 12.89
CA GLU A 128 11.97 -7.38 13.14
C GLU A 128 11.63 -7.89 14.56
N ALA A 129 11.27 -6.99 15.50
CA ALA A 129 10.82 -7.35 16.83
C ALA A 129 9.33 -7.76 16.88
N ILE A 130 8.53 -7.39 15.88
CA ILE A 130 7.14 -7.83 15.72
C ILE A 130 7.17 -9.31 15.29
N MET A 131 6.50 -10.18 16.05
CA MET A 131 6.55 -11.64 15.83
C MET A 131 5.15 -12.25 15.87
N PRO A 132 4.36 -12.15 14.78
CA PRO A 132 3.00 -12.67 14.73
C PRO A 132 2.99 -14.20 14.91
N GLU A 133 2.17 -14.72 15.82
CA GLU A 133 2.09 -16.17 16.08
C GLU A 133 1.39 -16.92 14.92
N ASN A 134 0.41 -16.27 14.27
CA ASN A 134 -0.33 -16.83 13.14
C ASN A 134 0.57 -16.94 11.90
N LYS A 135 0.62 -18.12 11.28
CA LYS A 135 1.54 -18.42 10.18
C LYS A 135 1.28 -17.64 8.89
N GLU A 136 0.04 -17.27 8.60
CA GLU A 136 -0.28 -16.45 7.42
C GLU A 136 0.20 -15.01 7.63
N ILE A 137 -0.01 -14.46 8.84
CA ILE A 137 0.38 -13.11 9.22
C ILE A 137 1.90 -12.99 9.39
N GLN A 138 2.56 -14.04 9.88
CA GLN A 138 4.02 -14.13 9.88
C GLN A 138 4.59 -14.05 8.46
N ALA A 139 4.05 -14.82 7.50
CA ALA A 139 4.52 -14.79 6.11
C ALA A 139 4.25 -13.43 5.43
N LEU A 140 3.14 -12.77 5.78
CA LEU A 140 2.87 -11.40 5.38
C LEU A 140 3.95 -10.44 5.94
N HIS A 141 4.24 -10.53 7.22
CA HIS A 141 5.19 -9.64 7.89
C HIS A 141 6.65 -9.86 7.42
N GLU A 142 7.06 -11.10 7.15
CA GLU A 142 8.36 -11.43 6.56
C GLU A 142 8.60 -10.71 5.22
N LYS A 143 7.56 -10.50 4.40
CA LYS A 143 7.63 -9.71 3.16
C LYS A 143 7.92 -8.22 3.43
N TYR A 144 7.42 -7.66 4.53
CA TYR A 144 7.75 -6.29 4.93
C TYR A 144 9.22 -6.21 5.35
N ILE A 145 9.67 -7.13 6.21
CA ILE A 145 11.06 -7.21 6.68
C ILE A 145 12.02 -7.35 5.49
N GLU A 146 11.69 -8.16 4.48
CA GLU A 146 12.46 -8.29 3.24
C GLU A 146 12.56 -6.93 2.51
N ALA A 147 11.42 -6.27 2.28
CA ALA A 147 11.38 -4.98 1.59
C ALA A 147 12.17 -3.89 2.33
N ALA A 148 11.99 -3.79 3.64
CA ALA A 148 12.69 -2.82 4.49
C ALA A 148 14.20 -3.09 4.52
N ASN A 149 14.64 -4.35 4.63
CA ASN A 149 16.06 -4.69 4.54
C ASN A 149 16.67 -4.34 3.18
N ILE A 150 15.95 -4.56 2.06
CA ILE A 150 16.40 -4.14 0.72
C ILE A 150 16.51 -2.61 0.64
N GLN A 151 15.53 -1.88 1.17
CA GLN A 151 15.52 -0.41 1.19
C GLN A 151 16.70 0.16 2.02
N TYR A 152 16.91 -0.38 3.23
CA TYR A 152 18.05 -0.05 4.10
C TYR A 152 19.41 -0.27 3.41
N ASN A 153 19.58 -1.43 2.75
CA ASN A 153 20.80 -1.75 2.03
C ASN A 153 21.00 -0.80 0.83
N SER A 154 19.92 -0.43 0.15
CA SER A 154 19.93 0.52 -0.96
C SER A 154 20.40 1.91 -0.54
N PHE A 155 19.91 2.45 0.59
CA PHE A 155 20.42 3.70 1.16
C PHE A 155 21.93 3.64 1.46
N THR A 156 22.42 2.51 1.97
CA THR A 156 23.85 2.28 2.23
C THR A 156 24.67 2.21 0.92
N LEU A 157 24.10 1.65 -0.15
CA LEU A 157 24.71 1.65 -1.48
C LEU A 157 24.73 3.05 -2.12
N MET A 158 23.73 3.91 -1.87
CA MET A 158 23.74 5.31 -2.34
C MET A 158 24.91 6.10 -1.74
N ILE A 159 25.18 5.96 -0.44
CA ILE A 159 26.39 6.52 0.20
C ILE A 159 27.65 6.04 -0.53
N SER A 160 27.78 4.72 -0.69
CA SER A 160 28.93 4.10 -1.35
C SER A 160 29.11 4.59 -2.80
N ALA A 161 28.02 4.83 -3.51
CA ALA A 161 28.00 5.35 -4.88
C ALA A 161 28.45 6.81 -4.96
N ILE A 162 28.04 7.65 -4.01
CA ILE A 162 28.45 9.06 -3.93
C ILE A 162 29.95 9.15 -3.63
N GLU A 163 30.45 8.41 -2.63
CA GLU A 163 31.88 8.39 -2.26
C GLU A 163 32.80 7.93 -3.40
N GLN A 164 32.36 6.93 -4.16
CA GLN A 164 33.11 6.37 -5.28
C GLN A 164 32.85 7.10 -6.61
N GLN A 165 31.89 8.04 -6.64
CA GLN A 165 31.38 8.67 -7.86
C GLN A 165 30.95 7.64 -8.92
N SER A 166 30.31 6.55 -8.46
CA SER A 166 29.96 5.36 -9.24
C SER A 166 28.50 5.38 -9.69
N MET A 167 28.27 5.70 -10.96
CA MET A 167 26.94 5.67 -11.58
C MET A 167 26.34 4.26 -11.62
N ASP A 168 27.17 3.22 -11.75
CA ASP A 168 26.71 1.83 -11.77
C ASP A 168 26.20 1.42 -10.38
N THR A 169 26.91 1.77 -9.31
CA THR A 169 26.48 1.52 -7.92
C THR A 169 25.25 2.36 -7.55
N MET A 170 25.14 3.59 -8.06
CA MET A 170 23.92 4.39 -7.91
C MET A 170 22.73 3.74 -8.64
N THR A 171 22.96 3.12 -9.81
CA THR A 171 21.93 2.39 -10.55
C THR A 171 21.47 1.14 -9.79
N GLU A 172 22.41 0.37 -9.23
CA GLU A 172 22.13 -0.79 -8.36
C GLU A 172 21.31 -0.40 -7.13
N ALA A 173 21.67 0.69 -6.46
CA ALA A 173 20.91 1.20 -5.32
C ALA A 173 19.47 1.57 -5.69
N ASN A 174 19.26 2.25 -6.82
CA ASN A 174 17.91 2.59 -7.29
C ASN A 174 17.08 1.35 -7.67
N GLN A 175 17.71 0.31 -8.25
CA GLN A 175 17.06 -0.97 -8.52
C GLN A 175 16.59 -1.66 -7.24
N GLY A 176 17.41 -1.61 -6.17
CA GLY A 176 17.01 -2.09 -4.84
C GLY A 176 15.80 -1.33 -4.28
N LEU A 177 15.77 0.00 -4.37
CA LEU A 177 14.60 0.79 -3.95
C LEU A 177 13.33 0.45 -4.75
N ASP A 178 13.44 0.22 -6.06
CA ASP A 178 12.29 -0.17 -6.88
C ASP A 178 11.77 -1.58 -6.56
N GLU A 179 12.66 -2.49 -6.18
CA GLU A 179 12.30 -3.83 -5.69
C GLU A 179 11.65 -3.80 -4.30
N ALA A 180 12.19 -3.00 -3.37
CA ALA A 180 11.55 -2.77 -2.07
C ALA A 180 10.13 -2.19 -2.24
N ARG A 181 9.95 -1.19 -3.12
CA ARG A 181 8.64 -0.65 -3.48
C ARG A 181 7.71 -1.70 -4.11
N ARG A 182 8.23 -2.68 -4.86
CA ARG A 182 7.43 -3.79 -5.40
C ARG A 182 6.92 -4.69 -4.28
N LEU A 183 7.80 -5.09 -3.36
CA LEU A 183 7.45 -5.93 -2.22
C LEU A 183 6.47 -5.24 -1.26
N LEU A 184 6.64 -3.95 -0.98
CA LEU A 184 5.69 -3.17 -0.17
C LEU A 184 4.29 -3.10 -0.81
N ARG A 185 4.19 -2.99 -2.15
CA ARG A 185 2.88 -3.07 -2.84
C ARG A 185 2.24 -4.46 -2.72
N GLU A 186 3.03 -5.53 -2.79
CA GLU A 186 2.53 -6.88 -2.56
C GLU A 186 2.07 -7.12 -1.12
N TRP A 187 2.80 -6.56 -0.14
CA TRP A 187 2.38 -6.56 1.26
C TRP A 187 1.05 -5.82 1.43
N LEU A 188 0.91 -4.61 0.87
CA LEU A 188 -0.35 -3.84 0.90
C LEU A 188 -1.54 -4.60 0.29
N TYR A 189 -1.35 -5.31 -0.82
CA TYR A 189 -2.43 -6.13 -1.41
C TYR A 189 -2.82 -7.31 -0.51
N GLN A 190 -1.86 -7.97 0.14
CA GLN A 190 -2.16 -9.05 1.08
C GLN A 190 -2.79 -8.55 2.39
N VAL A 191 -2.44 -7.34 2.84
CA VAL A 191 -3.13 -6.64 3.94
C VAL A 191 -4.60 -6.39 3.59
N ASP A 192 -4.91 -5.95 2.37
CA ASP A 192 -6.29 -5.77 1.89
C ASP A 192 -7.07 -7.11 1.84
N GLU A 193 -6.45 -8.16 1.28
CA GLU A 193 -7.02 -9.52 1.28
C GLU A 193 -7.29 -10.05 2.71
N PHE A 194 -6.37 -9.79 3.65
CA PHE A 194 -6.51 -10.21 5.05
C PHE A 194 -7.55 -9.37 5.79
N SER A 195 -7.68 -8.08 5.48
CA SER A 195 -8.76 -7.20 5.97
C SER A 195 -10.14 -7.74 5.58
N ILE A 196 -10.30 -8.14 4.32
CA ILE A 196 -11.54 -8.74 3.80
C ILE A 196 -11.82 -10.10 4.50
N LYS A 197 -10.78 -10.93 4.67
CA LYS A 197 -10.90 -12.23 5.38
C LYS A 197 -11.27 -12.08 6.85
N ALA A 198 -10.68 -11.11 7.55
CA ALA A 198 -10.93 -10.83 8.96
C ALA A 198 -12.23 -10.03 9.21
N GLY A 199 -12.77 -9.37 8.19
CA GLY A 199 -13.89 -8.44 8.34
C GLY A 199 -13.50 -7.11 9.02
N ILE A 200 -12.21 -6.76 9.00
CA ILE A 200 -11.65 -5.57 9.64
C ILE A 200 -11.39 -4.50 8.56
N PRO A 201 -12.09 -3.36 8.56
CA PRO A 201 -11.87 -2.32 7.56
C PRO A 201 -10.56 -1.56 7.80
N LEU A 202 -9.91 -1.16 6.72
CA LEU A 202 -8.78 -0.23 6.72
C LEU A 202 -9.34 1.20 6.51
N GLU A 203 -9.43 2.01 7.57
CA GLU A 203 -9.94 3.41 7.55
C GLU A 203 -8.84 4.48 7.66
#